data_AF-A0A392S366-F1
#
_entry.id   AF-A0A392S366-F1
#
_cell.length_a   1.000
_cell.length_b   1.000
_cell.length_c   1.000
_cell.angle_alpha   90.00
_cell.angle_beta   90.00
_cell.angle_gamma   90.00
#
_symmetry.space_group_name_H-M   'P 1'
#
loop_
_entity.id
_entity.type
_entity.pdbx_description
1 polymer ?
#
loop_
_entity_poly.entity_id
_entity_poly.type
_entity_poly.pdbx_seq_one_letter_code
_entity_poly.pdbx_strand_id
1 'polypeptide(L)'
;TVVWYANGDSPAPQGSKVELTANDGLVLTSPNGDALWNTTAVLGGVFRGVFNDTGNFVLEDGSFKTLWETFKFPCDTLLPSQVLEIDGNLSSRFKETNFSKGRFELLLQDDGNL
;
A
#
# COMPACT_ATOMS: atom_id res chain seq x y z
N THR A 1 10.20 13.00 -3.03
CA THR A 1 9.95 11.83 -3.89
C THR A 1 8.78 11.06 -3.33
N VAL A 2 7.95 10.44 -4.16
CA VAL A 2 6.84 9.56 -3.73
C VAL A 2 7.28 8.11 -3.97
N VAL A 3 7.32 7.30 -2.91
CA VAL A 3 7.85 5.93 -2.91
C VAL A 3 6.76 4.86 -2.73
N TRP A 4 5.58 5.27 -2.28
CA TRP A 4 4.41 4.40 -2.12
C TRP A 4 3.16 5.24 -2.32
N TYR A 5 2.11 4.64 -2.88
CA TYR A 5 0.83 5.29 -3.09
C TYR A 5 -0.31 4.28 -3.09
N ALA A 6 -1.41 4.64 -2.45
CA ALA A 6 -2.66 3.90 -2.58
C ALA A 6 -3.37 4.29 -3.88
N ASN A 7 -4.16 3.37 -4.43
CA ASN A 7 -5.18 3.69 -5.42
C ASN A 7 -4.65 4.40 -6.69
N GLY A 8 -3.50 3.94 -7.23
CA GLY A 8 -2.81 4.58 -8.35
C GLY A 8 -3.65 4.71 -9.63
N ASP A 9 -4.54 3.76 -9.88
CA ASP A 9 -5.39 3.73 -11.08
C ASP A 9 -6.65 4.60 -10.95
N SER A 10 -7.07 4.95 -9.74
CA SER A 10 -8.29 5.75 -9.50
C SER A 10 -8.03 6.89 -8.52
N PRO A 11 -7.40 7.99 -8.97
CA PRO A 11 -7.04 9.12 -8.10
C PRO A 11 -8.22 9.65 -7.29
N ALA A 12 -7.95 9.96 -6.02
CA ALA A 12 -8.97 10.49 -5.12
C ALA A 12 -9.43 11.89 -5.56
N PRO A 13 -10.74 12.17 -5.65
CA PRO A 13 -11.23 13.51 -5.90
C PRO A 13 -10.89 14.46 -4.74
N GLN A 14 -10.84 15.75 -5.04
CA GLN A 14 -10.61 16.78 -4.02
C GLN A 14 -11.68 16.70 -2.92
N GLY A 15 -11.24 16.82 -1.66
CA GLY A 15 -12.11 16.69 -0.49
C GLY A 15 -12.28 15.26 0.04
N SER A 16 -11.60 14.29 -0.57
CA SER A 16 -11.51 12.94 -0.01
C SER A 16 -10.79 12.94 1.34
N LYS A 17 -11.11 11.96 2.19
CA LYS A 17 -10.50 11.80 3.52
C LYS A 17 -9.87 10.42 3.69
N VAL A 18 -8.82 10.36 4.50
CA VAL A 18 -8.18 9.12 4.93
C VAL A 18 -8.39 8.97 6.42
N GLU A 19 -8.90 7.83 6.85
CA GLU A 19 -9.18 7.52 8.24
C GLU A 19 -8.64 6.13 8.60
N LEU A 20 -8.17 5.97 9.83
CA LEU A 20 -7.87 4.67 10.40
C LEU A 20 -9.10 4.18 11.17
N THR A 21 -9.60 3.00 10.83
CA THR A 21 -10.76 2.40 11.45
C THR A 21 -10.40 1.04 12.04
N ALA A 22 -11.08 0.64 13.11
CA ALA A 22 -10.84 -0.64 13.77
C ALA A 22 -11.18 -1.85 12.88
N ASN A 23 -12.13 -1.71 11.95
CA ASN A 23 -12.66 -2.83 11.16
C ASN A 23 -12.04 -2.92 9.77
N ASP A 24 -11.76 -1.79 9.14
CA ASP A 24 -11.34 -1.72 7.73
C ASP A 24 -9.88 -1.26 7.57
N GLY A 25 -9.20 -0.98 8.69
CA GLY A 25 -7.84 -0.43 8.68
C GLY A 25 -7.80 0.96 8.09
N LEU A 26 -6.87 1.21 7.16
CA LEU A 26 -6.76 2.52 6.53
C LEU A 26 -7.78 2.63 5.39
N VAL A 27 -8.70 3.59 5.48
CA VAL A 27 -9.80 3.77 4.54
C VAL A 27 -9.69 5.14 3.89
N LEU A 28 -9.68 5.16 2.56
CA LEU A 28 -9.82 6.36 1.74
C LEU A 28 -11.27 6.46 1.26
N THR A 29 -11.95 7.56 1.60
CA THR A 29 -13.34 7.81 1.21
C THR A 29 -13.47 9.09 0.39
N SER A 30 -14.39 9.07 -0.58
CA SER A 30 -14.75 10.21 -1.41
C SER A 30 -15.53 11.26 -0.59
N PRO A 31 -15.65 12.51 -1.07
CA PRO A 31 -16.52 13.52 -0.45
C PRO A 31 -17.98 13.10 -0.29
N ASN A 32 -18.44 12.16 -1.13
CA ASN A 32 -19.81 11.65 -1.10
C ASN A 32 -19.98 10.47 -0.12
N GLY A 33 -18.90 10.01 0.51
CA GLY A 33 -18.89 8.91 1.47
C GLY A 33 -18.56 7.54 0.87
N ASP A 34 -18.30 7.46 -0.44
CA ASP A 34 -17.94 6.19 -1.09
C ASP A 34 -16.53 5.75 -0.70
N ALA A 35 -16.35 4.48 -0.34
CA ALA A 35 -15.02 3.92 -0.13
C ALA A 35 -14.28 3.78 -1.47
N LEU A 36 -13.18 4.51 -1.62
CA LEU A 36 -12.35 4.50 -2.83
C LEU A 36 -11.25 3.43 -2.76
N TRP A 37 -10.71 3.22 -1.56
CA TRP A 37 -9.68 2.22 -1.29
C TRP A 37 -9.65 1.92 0.21
N ASN A 38 -9.29 0.69 0.58
CA ASN A 38 -8.93 0.37 1.95
C ASN A 38 -7.84 -0.70 1.99
N THR A 39 -7.26 -0.91 3.17
CA THR A 39 -6.43 -2.08 3.45
C THR A 39 -7.34 -3.32 3.59
N THR A 40 -7.91 -3.81 2.49
CA THR A 40 -8.69 -5.06 2.46
C THR A 40 -7.92 -6.19 3.14
N ALA A 41 -8.64 -7.12 3.78
CA ALA A 41 -8.13 -8.34 4.40
C ALA A 41 -7.41 -8.20 5.76
N VAL A 42 -7.63 -7.11 6.49
CA VAL A 42 -7.25 -7.05 7.91
C VAL A 42 -8.12 -8.01 8.73
N LEU A 43 -7.56 -9.16 9.13
CA LEU A 43 -8.21 -10.12 10.01
C LEU A 43 -7.97 -9.73 11.48
N GLY A 44 -8.90 -8.96 12.06
CA GLY A 44 -8.86 -8.56 13.47
C GLY A 44 -9.10 -7.07 13.66
N GLY A 45 -9.35 -6.66 14.91
CA GLY A 45 -9.55 -5.26 15.25
C GLY A 45 -8.24 -4.48 15.19
N VAL A 46 -8.12 -3.55 14.25
CA VAL A 46 -6.98 -2.63 14.18
C VAL A 46 -6.96 -1.75 15.41
N PHE A 47 -5.82 -1.73 16.09
CA PHE A 47 -5.59 -0.92 17.28
C PHE A 47 -4.82 0.36 16.95
N ARG A 48 -3.77 0.26 16.11
CA ARG A 48 -2.96 1.41 15.70
C ARG A 48 -2.32 1.22 14.33
N GLY A 49 -1.94 2.35 13.73
CA GLY A 49 -1.01 2.41 12.61
C GLY A 49 0.35 2.94 13.07
N VAL A 50 1.43 2.31 12.62
CA VAL A 50 2.81 2.69 12.95
C VAL A 50 3.55 2.98 11.64
N PHE A 51 4.14 4.17 11.54
CA PHE A 51 5.10 4.48 10.49
C PHE A 51 6.51 4.36 11.08
N ASN A 52 7.27 3.36 10.64
CA ASN A 52 8.58 3.08 11.22
C ASN A 52 9.72 3.77 10.45
N ASP A 53 10.93 3.72 11.01
CA ASP A 53 12.11 4.38 10.44
C ASP A 53 12.60 3.75 9.11
N THR A 54 12.11 2.56 8.73
CA THR A 54 12.39 1.97 7.41
C THR A 54 11.46 2.50 6.33
N GLY A 55 10.46 3.31 6.69
CA GLY A 55 9.43 3.81 5.78
C GLY A 55 8.27 2.85 5.57
N ASN A 56 8.17 1.79 6.38
CA ASN A 56 7.05 0.86 6.34
C ASN A 56 5.91 1.40 7.22
N PHE A 57 4.73 1.57 6.63
CA PHE A 57 3.50 1.80 7.36
C PHE A 57 2.83 0.46 7.70
N VAL A 58 2.63 0.20 8.98
CA VAL A 58 2.15 -1.07 9.53
C VAL A 58 0.86 -0.84 10.31
N LEU A 59 -0.15 -1.68 10.10
CA LEU A 59 -1.34 -1.77 10.95
C LEU A 59 -1.17 -2.91 11.94
N GLU A 60 -1.46 -2.66 13.21
CA GLU A 60 -1.29 -3.63 14.29
C GLU A 60 -2.58 -3.83 15.10
N ASP A 61 -2.79 -5.05 15.61
CA ASP A 61 -3.84 -5.36 16.59
C ASP A 61 -3.45 -4.96 18.02
N GLY A 62 -4.36 -5.19 18.98
CA GLY A 62 -4.12 -4.90 20.40
C GLY A 62 -3.02 -5.75 21.05
N SER A 63 -2.53 -6.79 20.38
CA SER A 63 -1.38 -7.61 20.80
C SER A 63 -0.08 -7.22 20.08
N PHE A 64 -0.09 -6.10 19.35
CA PHE A 64 1.01 -5.61 18.52
C PHE A 64 1.38 -6.54 17.37
N LYS A 65 0.46 -7.41 16.94
CA LYS A 65 0.68 -8.26 15.76
C LYS A 65 0.39 -7.45 14.51
N THR A 66 1.28 -7.54 13.53
CA THR A 66 1.08 -6.98 12.19
C THR A 66 -0.15 -7.60 11.51
N LEU A 67 -1.08 -6.75 11.12
CA LEU A 67 -2.29 -7.07 10.36
C LEU A 67 -2.12 -6.77 8.86
N TRP A 68 -1.42 -5.70 8.54
CA TRP A 68 -1.16 -5.24 7.18
C TRP A 68 0.08 -4.34 7.17
N GLU A 69 0.84 -4.31 6.08
CA GLU A 69 1.99 -3.42 5.94
C GLU A 69 2.25 -3.00 4.48
N THR A 70 2.71 -1.78 4.27
CA THR A 70 3.02 -1.26 2.92
C THR A 70 4.09 -2.06 2.19
N PHE A 71 5.05 -2.64 2.92
CA PHE A 71 6.15 -3.38 2.32
C PHE A 71 5.70 -4.66 1.59
N LYS A 72 4.53 -5.20 1.94
CA LYS A 72 3.92 -6.34 1.23
C LYS A 72 3.15 -5.94 -0.04
N PHE A 73 2.97 -4.64 -0.27
CA PHE A 73 2.27 -4.08 -1.42
C PHE A 73 3.11 -2.98 -2.08
N PRO A 74 4.30 -3.31 -2.64
CA PRO A 74 5.13 -2.33 -3.35
C PRO A 74 4.39 -1.70 -4.53
N CYS A 75 4.77 -0.46 -4.88
CA CYS A 75 4.28 0.21 -6.08
C CYS A 75 5.33 0.14 -7.20
N ASP A 76 6.10 1.22 -7.39
CA ASP A 76 7.13 1.36 -8.41
C ASP A 76 8.55 1.52 -7.83
N THR A 77 8.67 1.42 -6.50
CA THR A 77 9.90 1.65 -5.75
C THR A 77 10.08 0.54 -4.71
N LEU A 78 11.27 -0.06 -4.67
CA LEU A 78 11.69 -0.98 -3.62
C LEU A 78 12.58 -0.23 -2.63
N LEU A 79 12.20 -0.20 -1.34
CA LEU A 79 12.95 0.52 -0.31
C LEU A 79 14.03 -0.33 0.35
N PRO A 80 15.06 0.28 0.98
CA PRO A 80 15.96 -0.45 1.85
C PRO A 80 15.19 -1.24 2.92
N SER A 81 15.65 -2.45 3.21
CA SER A 81 14.99 -3.39 4.15
C SER A 81 13.64 -3.95 3.68
N GLN A 82 13.11 -3.54 2.53
CA GLN A 82 11.94 -4.17 1.91
C GLN A 82 12.35 -5.46 1.18
N VAL A 83 11.60 -6.53 1.42
CA VAL A 83 11.80 -7.82 0.74
C VAL A 83 10.83 -7.91 -0.44
N LEU A 84 11.37 -8.16 -1.64
CA LEU A 84 10.57 -8.60 -2.78
C LEU A 84 10.44 -10.13 -2.68
N GLU A 85 9.22 -10.60 -2.41
CA GLU A 85 8.93 -12.04 -2.31
C GLU A 85 9.04 -12.71 -3.69
N ILE A 86 9.19 -14.03 -3.71
CA ILE A 86 9.02 -14.83 -4.93
C ILE A 86 7.63 -14.57 -5.51
N ASP A 87 7.54 -14.46 -6.84
CA ASP A 87 6.39 -14.01 -7.62
C ASP A 87 5.93 -12.57 -7.30
N GLY A 88 6.70 -11.85 -6.49
CA GLY A 88 6.50 -10.44 -6.19
C GLY A 88 6.98 -9.56 -7.32
N ASN A 89 6.25 -8.48 -7.59
CA ASN A 89 6.63 -7.50 -8.60
C ASN A 89 6.44 -6.06 -8.14
N LEU A 90 7.10 -5.16 -8.88
CA LEU A 90 6.86 -3.73 -8.85
C LEU A 90 6.59 -3.27 -10.27
N SER A 91 5.60 -2.39 -10.45
CA SER A 91 5.28 -1.82 -11.76
C SER A 91 5.66 -0.37 -11.81
N SER A 92 6.34 0.07 -12.86
CA SER A 92 6.54 1.49 -13.15
C SER A 92 5.23 2.27 -13.10
N ARG A 93 5.28 3.56 -12.72
CA ARG A 93 4.16 4.47 -12.96
C ARG A 93 4.04 4.85 -14.44
N PHE A 94 2.85 5.19 -14.91
CA PHE A 94 2.60 5.52 -16.31
C PHE A 94 3.40 6.74 -16.79
N LYS A 95 3.53 7.76 -15.95
CA LYS A 95 4.43 8.91 -16.11
C LYS A 95 4.64 9.60 -14.76
N GLU A 96 5.54 10.58 -14.69
CA GLU A 96 5.89 11.30 -13.45
C GLU A 96 4.66 11.79 -12.65
N THR A 97 3.64 12.28 -13.33
CA THR A 97 2.40 12.83 -12.74
C THR A 97 1.20 11.88 -12.76
N ASN A 98 1.37 10.64 -13.23
CA ASN A 98 0.29 9.64 -13.28
C ASN A 98 0.77 8.32 -12.66
N PHE A 99 0.24 8.03 -11.48
CA PHE A 99 0.59 6.89 -10.64
C PHE A 99 -0.08 5.58 -11.05
N SER A 100 -0.92 5.58 -12.09
CA SER A 100 -1.46 4.34 -12.67
C SER A 100 -0.36 3.43 -13.21
N LYS A 101 -0.69 2.14 -13.37
CA LYS A 101 0.27 1.13 -13.83
C LYS A 101 0.86 1.50 -15.21
N GLY A 102 2.19 1.54 -15.26
CA GLY A 102 2.99 1.78 -16.47
C GLY A 102 3.30 0.51 -17.25
N ARG A 103 4.28 0.59 -18.15
CA ARG A 103 4.61 -0.49 -19.11
C ARG A 103 5.79 -1.36 -18.73
N PHE A 104 6.48 -1.04 -17.65
CA PHE A 104 7.65 -1.78 -17.17
C PHE A 104 7.35 -2.40 -15.81
N GLU A 105 7.87 -3.59 -15.59
CA GLU A 105 7.71 -4.37 -14.37
C GLU A 105 9.06 -4.99 -14.01
N LEU A 106 9.36 -5.05 -12.72
CA LEU A 106 10.45 -5.85 -12.15
C LEU A 106 9.78 -7.00 -11.39
N LEU A 107 10.09 -8.24 -11.74
CA LEU A 107 9.43 -9.45 -11.22
C LEU A 107 10.49 -10.43 -10.75
N LEU A 108 10.42 -10.85 -9.48
CA LEU A 108 11.19 -11.99 -9.00
C LEU A 108 10.43 -13.27 -9.29
N GLN A 109 10.94 -14.09 -10.20
CA GLN A 109 10.32 -15.35 -10.62
C GLN A 109 10.61 -16.48 -9.61
N ASP A 110 9.80 -17.53 -9.66
CA ASP A 110 9.92 -18.73 -8.82
C ASP A 110 11.24 -19.51 -9.00
N ASP A 111 11.87 -19.38 -10.16
CA ASP A 111 13.19 -19.93 -10.48
C ASP A 111 14.38 -19.08 -9.99
N GLY A 112 14.09 -17.93 -9.37
CA GLY A 112 15.08 -16.99 -8.84
C GLY A 112 15.60 -15.97 -9.86
N ASN A 113 15.06 -15.92 -11.08
CA ASN A 113 15.38 -14.86 -12.03
C ASN A 113 14.70 -13.54 -11.66
N LEU A 114 15.41 -12.44 -11.88
CA LEU A 114 14.96 -11.06 -11.64
C LEU A 114 15.11 -10.22 -12.91
#